data_AF-S3JXW1-F1
#
_entry.id   AF-S3JXW1-F1
#
_cell.length_a   1.000
_cell.length_b   1.000
_cell.length_c   1.000
_cell.angle_alpha   90.00
_cell.angle_beta   90.00
_cell.angle_gamma   90.00
#
_symmetry.space_group_name_H-M   'P 1'
#
loop_
_entity.id
_entity.type
_entity.pdbx_description
1 polymer ?
#
loop_
_entity_poly.entity_id
_entity_poly.type
_entity_poly.pdbx_seq_one_letter_code
_entity_poly.pdbx_strand_id
1 'polypeptide(L)'
;MPSDLKKVFDKNKTPDGFIKTADSPIASLTPEQKVILNRKGNMLFNEGDIQNAKRLFITTGYSDGLTRVGDVYQKEGDILSALRFYLLAHNKAKTEQMYKKIADTVSFYLKQKD
;
A
#
# COMPACT_ATOMS: atom_id res chain seq x y z
N MET A 1 25.05 -4.78 11.83
CA MET A 1 24.82 -4.85 10.37
C MET A 1 26.14 -4.56 9.67
N PRO A 2 26.63 -5.43 8.76
CA PRO A 2 27.87 -5.16 8.04
C PRO A 2 27.76 -3.80 7.33
N SER A 3 28.79 -2.96 7.47
CA SER A 3 28.82 -1.58 6.95
C SER A 3 28.47 -1.47 5.48
N ASP A 4 28.70 -2.53 4.71
CA ASP A 4 28.49 -2.58 3.27
C ASP A 4 27.03 -2.80 2.91
N LEU A 5 26.29 -3.60 3.68
CA LEU A 5 24.86 -3.77 3.48
C LEU A 5 24.09 -2.47 3.71
N LYS A 6 24.45 -1.73 4.77
CA LYS A 6 23.79 -0.46 5.09
C LYS A 6 23.97 0.56 3.95
N LYS A 7 25.18 0.65 3.40
CA LYS A 7 25.48 1.51 2.24
C LYS A 7 24.68 1.11 1.00
N VAL A 8 24.52 -0.18 0.73
CA VAL A 8 23.73 -0.68 -0.41
C VAL A 8 22.25 -0.35 -0.22
N PHE A 9 21.71 -0.51 0.99
CA PHE A 9 20.33 -0.13 1.31
C PHE A 9 20.08 1.37 1.18
N ASP A 10 20.96 2.20 1.75
CA ASP A 10 20.83 3.66 1.71
C ASP A 10 20.94 4.18 0.26
N LYS A 11 21.79 3.56 -0.58
CA LYS A 11 21.92 3.91 -2.00
C LYS A 11 20.68 3.59 -2.83
N ASN A 12 19.96 2.50 -2.50
CA ASN A 12 18.77 2.07 -3.23
C ASN A 12 17.46 2.51 -2.55
N LYS A 13 17.56 3.34 -1.52
CA LYS A 13 16.41 3.88 -0.81
C LYS A 13 15.70 4.90 -1.71
N THR A 14 14.59 4.50 -2.33
CA THR A 14 13.62 5.45 -2.84
C THR A 14 12.90 6.11 -1.64
N PRO A 15 12.54 7.41 -1.71
CA PRO A 15 11.76 8.06 -0.66
C PRO A 15 10.46 7.30 -0.31
N ASP A 16 9.88 6.63 -1.31
CA ASP A 16 8.62 5.89 -1.20
C ASP A 16 8.80 4.36 -1.05
N GLY A 17 10.05 3.87 -0.97
CA GLY A 17 10.36 2.43 -0.79
C GLY A 17 9.76 1.52 -1.86
N PHE A 18 8.89 0.59 -1.44
CA PHE A 18 8.20 -0.42 -2.27
C PHE A 18 7.09 0.15 -3.17
N ILE A 19 6.79 1.44 -3.06
CA ILE A 19 5.73 2.09 -3.85
C ILE A 19 6.28 2.45 -5.22
N LYS A 20 5.55 2.10 -6.29
CA LYS A 20 5.92 2.49 -7.65
C LYS A 20 5.63 3.98 -7.82
N THR A 21 6.48 4.71 -8.54
CA THR A 21 6.24 6.13 -8.87
C THR A 21 4.92 6.36 -9.61
N ALA A 22 4.41 5.35 -10.32
CA ALA A 22 3.10 5.35 -10.96
C ALA A 22 1.91 5.32 -9.97
N ASP A 23 2.17 5.08 -8.68
CA ASP A 23 1.15 5.04 -7.64
C ASP A 23 1.05 6.37 -6.87
N SER A 24 1.82 7.39 -7.25
CA SER A 24 1.75 8.70 -6.62
C SER A 24 0.46 9.43 -7.04
N PRO A 25 -0.24 10.08 -6.10
CA PRO A 25 -1.39 10.91 -6.43
C PRO A 25 -1.03 12.02 -7.41
N ILE A 26 -1.97 12.37 -8.30
CA ILE A 26 -1.77 13.47 -9.25
C ILE A 26 -1.83 14.79 -8.48
N ALA A 27 -0.67 15.43 -8.31
CA ALA A 27 -0.53 16.66 -7.54
C ALA A 27 -1.29 17.85 -8.12
N SER A 28 -1.56 17.86 -9.43
CA SER A 28 -2.26 18.94 -10.13
C SER A 28 -3.79 18.91 -9.98
N LEU A 29 -4.37 17.89 -9.34
CA LEU A 29 -5.83 17.82 -9.14
C LEU A 29 -6.31 18.79 -8.07
N THR A 30 -7.35 19.57 -8.39
CA THR A 30 -8.01 20.42 -7.40
C THR A 30 -8.79 19.58 -6.37
N PRO A 31 -9.08 20.13 -5.17
CA PRO A 31 -9.91 19.45 -4.18
C PRO A 31 -11.27 18.99 -4.73
N GLU A 32 -11.92 19.81 -5.55
CA GLU A 32 -13.24 19.51 -6.16
C GLU A 32 -13.15 18.35 -7.13
N GLN A 33 -12.10 18.32 -7.97
CA GLN A 33 -11.83 17.20 -8.87
C GLN A 33 -11.60 15.91 -8.09
N LYS A 34 -10.82 15.97 -7.01
CA LYS A 34 -10.60 14.81 -6.13
C LYS A 34 -11.91 14.29 -5.55
N VAL A 35 -12.80 15.17 -5.08
CA VAL A 35 -14.12 14.77 -4.55
C VAL A 35 -14.96 14.05 -5.59
N ILE A 36 -15.03 14.57 -6.83
CA ILE A 36 -15.79 13.95 -7.91
C ILE A 36 -15.24 12.56 -8.25
N LEU A 37 -13.92 12.45 -8.40
CA LEU A 37 -13.25 11.18 -8.70
C LEU A 37 -13.39 10.17 -7.55
N ASN A 38 -13.30 10.61 -6.30
CA ASN A 38 -13.51 9.76 -5.13
C ASN A 38 -14.94 9.22 -5.06
N ARG A 39 -15.95 10.05 -5.37
CA ARG A 39 -17.34 9.59 -5.46
C ARG A 39 -17.52 8.54 -6.56
N LYS A 40 -16.92 8.74 -7.73
CA LYS A 40 -16.95 7.74 -8.82
C LYS A 40 -16.24 6.45 -8.41
N GLY A 41 -15.09 6.56 -7.74
CA GLY A 41 -14.38 5.41 -7.17
C GLY A 41 -15.21 4.64 -6.15
N ASN A 42 -15.94 5.34 -5.28
CA ASN A 42 -16.85 4.70 -4.33
C ASN A 42 -18.00 3.96 -5.01
N MET A 43 -18.61 4.53 -6.06
CA MET A 43 -19.66 3.85 -6.83
C MET A 43 -19.12 2.56 -7.46
N LEU A 44 -18.00 2.63 -8.16
CA LEU A 44 -17.35 1.46 -8.78
C LEU A 44 -16.99 0.39 -7.74
N PHE A 45 -16.48 0.79 -6.57
CA PHE A 45 -16.14 -0.14 -5.49
C PHE A 45 -17.38 -0.87 -4.99
N ASN A 46 -18.48 -0.15 -4.78
CA ASN A 46 -19.75 -0.73 -4.32
C ASN A 46 -20.38 -1.66 -5.36
N GLU A 47 -20.16 -1.39 -6.65
CA GLU A 47 -20.55 -2.26 -7.77
C GLU A 47 -19.65 -3.50 -7.93
N GLY A 48 -18.59 -3.63 -7.13
CA GLY A 48 -17.62 -4.72 -7.19
C GLY A 48 -16.52 -4.54 -8.23
N ASP A 49 -16.49 -3.41 -8.95
CA ASP A 49 -15.41 -3.06 -9.88
C ASP A 49 -14.20 -2.49 -9.13
N ILE A 50 -13.55 -3.38 -8.39
CA ILE A 50 -12.41 -3.04 -7.52
C ILE A 50 -11.24 -2.49 -8.34
N GLN A 51 -11.03 -2.98 -9.56
CA GLN A 51 -9.89 -2.57 -10.39
C GLN A 51 -10.03 -1.13 -10.88
N ASN A 52 -11.22 -0.70 -11.31
CA ASN A 52 -11.44 0.69 -11.68
C ASN A 52 -11.49 1.62 -10.47
N ALA A 53 -12.12 1.20 -9.36
CA ALA A 53 -12.12 1.98 -8.12
C ALA A 53 -10.70 2.26 -7.62
N LYS A 54 -9.86 1.22 -7.59
CA LYS A 54 -8.44 1.29 -7.21
C LYS A 54 -7.68 2.34 -8.01
N ARG A 55 -7.86 2.38 -9.34
CA ARG A 55 -7.19 3.37 -10.20
C ARG A 55 -7.54 4.80 -9.76
N LEU A 56 -8.82 5.07 -9.52
CA LEU A 56 -9.27 6.39 -9.07
C LEU A 56 -8.72 6.76 -7.68
N PHE A 57 -8.71 5.81 -6.74
CA PHE A 57 -8.18 6.06 -5.40
C PHE A 57 -6.68 6.33 -5.37
N ILE A 58 -5.90 5.64 -6.22
CA ILE A 58 -4.47 5.94 -6.42
C ILE A 58 -4.33 7.36 -6.99
N THR A 59 -5.04 7.66 -8.08
CA THR A 59 -4.98 8.97 -8.75
C THR A 59 -5.24 10.13 -7.81
N THR A 60 -6.18 10.01 -6.88
CA THR A 60 -6.53 11.09 -5.94
C THR A 60 -5.76 11.05 -4.62
N GLY A 61 -5.14 9.92 -4.28
CA GLY A 61 -4.55 9.67 -2.96
C GLY A 61 -5.58 9.47 -1.85
N TYR A 62 -6.75 8.88 -2.17
CA TYR A 62 -7.84 8.77 -1.21
C TYR A 62 -7.61 7.64 -0.19
N SER A 63 -7.09 8.00 0.99
CA SER A 63 -6.68 7.06 2.04
C SER A 63 -7.73 6.02 2.43
N ASP A 64 -8.99 6.41 2.57
CA ASP A 64 -10.06 5.47 2.93
C ASP A 64 -10.33 4.45 1.81
N GLY A 65 -10.44 4.92 0.56
CA GLY A 65 -10.59 4.04 -0.60
C GLY A 65 -9.41 3.09 -0.77
N LEU A 66 -8.18 3.58 -0.59
CA LEU A 66 -6.96 2.77 -0.65
C LEU A 66 -6.92 1.73 0.48
N THR A 67 -7.36 2.08 1.70
CA THR A 67 -7.49 1.11 2.80
C THR A 67 -8.46 -0.01 2.44
N ARG A 68 -9.64 0.33 1.88
CA ARG A 68 -10.64 -0.67 1.47
C ARG A 68 -10.14 -1.59 0.36
N VAL A 69 -9.37 -1.06 -0.60
CA VAL A 69 -8.69 -1.89 -1.61
C VAL A 69 -7.67 -2.83 -0.95
N GLY A 70 -6.89 -2.35 0.02
CA GLY A 70 -5.98 -3.19 0.79
C GLY A 70 -6.70 -4.32 1.53
N ASP A 71 -7.88 -4.06 2.08
CA ASP A 71 -8.71 -5.07 2.74
C ASP A 71 -9.22 -6.16 1.79
N VAL A 72 -9.54 -5.81 0.53
CA VAL A 72 -9.89 -6.79 -0.51
C VAL A 72 -8.72 -7.74 -0.78
N TYR A 73 -7.53 -7.20 -1.06
CA TYR A 73 -6.33 -8.02 -1.30
C TYR A 73 -5.95 -8.86 -0.08
N GLN A 74 -6.11 -8.32 1.13
CA GLN A 74 -5.87 -9.07 2.36
C GLN A 74 -6.81 -10.28 2.47
N LYS A 75 -8.09 -10.09 2.16
CA LYS A 75 -9.11 -11.16 2.19
C LYS A 75 -8.82 -12.25 1.15
N GLU A 76 -8.25 -11.88 0.01
CA GLU A 76 -7.82 -12.80 -1.06
C GLU A 76 -6.51 -13.53 -0.74
N GLY A 77 -5.82 -13.15 0.34
CA GLY A 77 -4.52 -13.71 0.72
C GLY A 77 -3.32 -13.07 0.02
N ASP A 78 -3.53 -12.04 -0.81
CA ASP A 78 -2.44 -11.25 -1.41
C ASP A 78 -1.91 -10.21 -0.40
N ILE A 79 -1.08 -10.72 0.51
CA ILE A 79 -0.49 -9.97 1.62
C ILE A 79 0.38 -8.80 1.14
N LEU A 80 1.12 -8.97 0.04
CA LEU A 80 2.03 -7.95 -0.47
C LEU A 80 1.25 -6.80 -1.12
N SER A 81 0.21 -7.11 -1.90
CA SER A 81 -0.66 -6.07 -2.44
C SER A 81 -1.41 -5.34 -1.32
N ALA A 82 -1.92 -6.05 -0.32
CA ALA A 82 -2.57 -5.44 0.84
C ALA A 82 -1.63 -4.44 1.55
N LEU A 83 -0.39 -4.86 1.87
CA LEU A 83 0.61 -4.00 2.49
C LEU A 83 0.89 -2.74 1.67
N ARG A 84 1.06 -2.88 0.34
CA ARG A 84 1.25 -1.74 -0.57
C ARG A 84 0.11 -0.75 -0.46
N PHE A 85 -1.14 -1.20 -0.44
CA PHE A 85 -2.29 -0.30 -0.35
C PHE A 85 -2.44 0.35 1.02
N TYR A 86 -2.08 -0.33 2.11
CA TYR A 86 -2.04 0.30 3.43
C TYR A 86 -0.96 1.37 3.54
N LEU A 87 0.20 1.17 2.91
CA LEU A 87 1.25 2.18 2.82
C LEU A 87 0.80 3.40 2.03
N LEU A 88 0.21 3.20 0.85
CA LEU A 88 -0.38 4.27 0.04
C LEU A 88 -1.48 5.03 0.78
N ALA A 89 -2.27 4.34 1.60
CA ALA A 89 -3.30 4.94 2.43
C ALA A 89 -2.76 5.70 3.65
N HIS A 90 -1.46 5.58 3.95
CA HIS A 90 -0.86 5.99 5.23
C HIS A 90 -1.53 5.33 6.46
N ASN A 91 -2.07 4.12 6.29
CA ASN A 91 -2.72 3.36 7.35
C ASN A 91 -1.69 2.63 8.21
N LYS A 92 -1.13 3.36 9.19
CA LYS A 92 -0.09 2.84 10.09
C LYS A 92 -0.53 1.61 10.86
N ALA A 93 -1.74 1.58 11.39
CA ALA A 93 -2.22 0.47 12.22
C ALA A 93 -2.21 -0.87 11.44
N LYS A 94 -2.73 -0.88 10.21
CA LYS A 94 -2.71 -2.08 9.37
C LYS A 94 -1.30 -2.41 8.89
N THR A 95 -0.51 -1.40 8.52
CA THR A 95 0.88 -1.57 8.10
C THR A 95 1.73 -2.24 9.19
N GLU A 96 1.69 -1.74 10.43
CA GLU A 96 2.42 -2.30 11.57
C GLU A 96 2.01 -3.73 11.89
N GLN A 97 0.71 -4.04 11.81
CA GLN A 97 0.23 -5.42 11.97
C GLN A 97 0.87 -6.36 10.94
N MET A 98 0.99 -5.92 9.68
CA MET A 98 1.61 -6.72 8.63
C MET A 98 3.11 -6.85 8.81
N TYR A 99 3.81 -5.78 9.19
CA TYR A 99 5.23 -5.82 9.53
C TYR A 99 5.52 -6.84 10.63
N LYS A 100 4.71 -6.83 11.70
CA LYS A 100 4.84 -7.81 12.78
C LYS A 100 4.69 -9.24 12.26
N LYS A 101 3.65 -9.53 11.46
CA LYS A 101 3.44 -10.87 10.87
C LYS A 101 4.63 -11.32 10.02
N ILE A 102 5.17 -10.43 9.19
CA ILE A 102 6.34 -10.73 8.35
C ILE A 102 7.56 -11.00 9.23
N ALA A 103 7.84 -10.15 10.22
CA ALA A 103 8.97 -10.31 11.14
C ALA A 103 8.86 -11.60 11.96
N ASP A 104 7.68 -11.93 12.47
CA ASP A 104 7.40 -13.17 13.21
C ASP A 104 7.65 -14.39 12.32
N THR A 105 7.18 -14.35 11.07
CA THR A 105 7.37 -15.45 10.09
C THR A 105 8.86 -15.67 9.79
N VAL A 106 9.60 -14.61 9.47
CA VAL A 106 11.05 -14.71 9.21
C VAL A 106 11.78 -15.24 10.44
N SER A 107 11.44 -14.74 11.63
CA SER A 107 12.04 -15.18 12.89
C SER A 107 11.78 -16.65 13.18
N PHE A 108 10.58 -17.15 12.87
CA PHE A 108 10.24 -18.56 13.01
C PHE A 108 11.10 -19.45 12.11
N TYR A 109 11.28 -19.09 10.83
CA TYR A 109 12.12 -19.87 9.91
C TYR A 109 13.60 -19.82 10.26
N LEU A 110 14.11 -18.69 10.78
CA LEU A 110 15.50 -18.60 11.22
C LEU A 110 15.79 -19.54 12.40
N LYS A 111 14.86 -19.66 13.35
CA LYS A 111 15.01 -20.54 14.53
C LYS A 111 14.88 -22.04 14.23
N GLN A 112 14.28 -22.42 13.10
CA GLN A 112 14.17 -23.83 12.69
C GLN A 112 15.40 -24.34 11.92
N LYS A 113 16.35 -23.45 11.61
CA LYS A 113 17.57 -23.80 10.87
C LYS A 113 18.73 -24.21 11.78
N ASP A 114 18.50 -24.16 13.09
CA ASP A 114 19.35 -24.69 14.17
C ASP A 114 18.69 -25.95 14.76
#